data_AF-A0A1W0AA27-F1
#
_entry.id   AF-A0A1W0AA27-F1
#
_cell.length_a   1.000
_cell.length_b   1.000
_cell.length_c   1.000
_cell.angle_alpha   90.00
_cell.angle_beta   90.00
_cell.angle_gamma   90.00
#
_symmetry.space_group_name_H-M   'P 1'
#
loop_
_entity.id
_entity.type
_entity.pdbx_description
1 polymer ?
#
loop_
_entity_poly.entity_id
_entity_poly.type
_entity_poly.pdbx_seq_one_letter_code
_entity_poly.pdbx_strand_id
1 'polypeptide(L)'
;MASTCPLLNETRHLIDCLGYIDTNEDAEMNKLVNLQIQQQMAQMPAPDMDQYLAFLPPPPLGLEAKEMKRVAAGVALDAINVNKYRVAPPTTGLLKKTQDPQAQVEAWSMATNNAKVAIEYQTSRILNLEMLNKYGANRWKLHVGVMNGIHDKFAMELDQSKQECDAVNVKRKQEQLLNADKLRGLQRRRDELVRKTQHIESACEVLEREVKRLKTENQP
;
A
#
# COMPACT_ATOMS: atom_id res chain seq x y z
N MET A 1 -3.33 -18.21 2.96
CA MET A 1 -4.80 -18.13 2.89
C MET A 1 -5.13 -16.70 2.49
N ALA A 2 -5.94 -16.51 1.45
CA ALA A 2 -6.25 -15.18 0.94
C ALA A 2 -6.90 -14.32 2.04
N SER A 3 -6.19 -13.28 2.46
CA SER A 3 -6.64 -12.25 3.40
C SER A 3 -7.61 -11.29 2.69
N THR A 4 -8.72 -11.84 2.21
CA THR A 4 -9.76 -11.06 1.54
C THR A 4 -10.69 -10.52 2.61
N CYS A 5 -10.91 -9.20 2.62
CA CYS A 5 -11.82 -8.55 3.56
C CYS A 5 -13.22 -9.18 3.47
N PRO A 6 -13.75 -9.79 4.55
CA PRO A 6 -15.03 -10.52 4.51
C PRO A 6 -16.21 -9.61 4.13
N LEU A 7 -16.16 -8.34 4.55
CA LEU A 7 -17.20 -7.34 4.27
C LEU A 7 -17.39 -7.07 2.77
N LEU A 8 -16.32 -7.13 1.98
CA LEU A 8 -16.38 -6.94 0.52
C LEU A 8 -17.02 -8.12 -0.21
N ASN A 9 -16.94 -9.34 0.34
CA ASN A 9 -17.53 -10.51 -0.31
C ASN A 9 -19.05 -10.60 -0.08
N GLU A 10 -19.52 -10.28 1.14
CA GLU A 10 -20.94 -10.34 1.49
C GLU A 10 -21.76 -9.31 0.71
N THR A 11 -21.23 -8.09 0.58
CA THR A 11 -21.94 -6.97 -0.03
C THR A 11 -21.66 -6.79 -1.53
N ARG A 12 -20.81 -7.64 -2.14
CA ARG A 12 -20.37 -7.50 -3.54
C ARG A 12 -21.53 -7.35 -4.53
N HIS A 13 -22.62 -8.07 -4.32
CA HIS A 13 -23.78 -8.08 -5.21
C HIS A 13 -24.61 -6.78 -5.14
N LEU A 14 -24.44 -5.98 -4.09
CA LEU A 14 -25.12 -4.70 -3.88
C LEU A 14 -24.37 -3.53 -4.53
N ILE A 15 -23.13 -3.76 -4.97
CA ILE A 15 -22.23 -2.72 -5.46
C ILE A 15 -22.06 -2.91 -6.96
N ASP A 16 -22.63 -2.02 -7.75
CA ASP A 16 -22.39 -1.93 -9.19
C ASP A 16 -21.90 -0.53 -9.55
N CYS A 17 -20.75 -0.46 -10.23
CA CYS A 17 -20.17 0.78 -10.75
C CYS A 17 -19.46 0.50 -12.08
N LEU A 18 -19.80 1.26 -13.12
CA LEU A 18 -19.37 0.97 -14.49
C LEU A 18 -18.26 1.93 -14.93
N GLY A 19 -17.07 1.82 -14.33
CA GLY A 19 -15.96 2.75 -14.57
C GLY A 19 -15.51 2.95 -16.04
N TYR A 20 -15.71 1.98 -16.94
CA TYR A 20 -15.43 2.16 -18.38
C TYR A 20 -16.55 2.90 -19.14
N ILE A 21 -17.74 3.03 -18.55
CA ILE A 21 -18.91 3.69 -19.13
C ILE A 21 -19.08 5.09 -18.51
N ASP A 22 -18.93 5.17 -17.19
CA ASP A 22 -19.06 6.39 -16.38
C ASP A 22 -17.78 7.24 -16.44
N THR A 23 -17.44 7.71 -17.64
CA THR A 23 -16.19 8.45 -17.91
C THR A 23 -16.24 9.94 -17.54
N ASN A 24 -17.38 10.43 -17.04
CA ASN A 24 -17.60 11.84 -16.72
C ASN A 24 -17.16 12.17 -15.28
N GLU A 25 -15.89 11.90 -14.95
CA GLU A 25 -15.32 12.29 -13.66
C GLU A 25 -14.99 13.79 -13.65
N ASP A 26 -15.99 14.60 -13.28
CA ASP A 26 -15.77 16.03 -13.04
C ASP A 26 -15.11 16.25 -11.66
N ALA A 27 -14.06 17.06 -11.63
CA ALA A 27 -13.35 17.37 -10.38
C ALA A 27 -14.26 17.98 -9.29
N GLU A 28 -15.27 18.75 -9.70
CA GLU A 28 -16.28 19.31 -8.79
C GLU A 28 -17.22 18.24 -8.22
N MET A 29 -17.61 17.25 -9.02
CA MET A 29 -18.41 16.11 -8.55
C MET A 29 -17.64 15.29 -7.52
N ASN A 30 -16.35 15.05 -7.76
CA ASN A 30 -15.47 14.35 -6.80
C ASN A 30 -15.37 15.09 -5.46
N LYS A 31 -15.28 16.43 -5.47
CA LYS A 31 -15.31 17.23 -4.23
C LYS A 31 -16.63 17.07 -3.47
N LEU A 32 -17.76 17.13 -4.19
CA LEU A 32 -19.09 16.96 -3.59
C LEU A 32 -19.26 15.56 -2.98
N VAL A 33 -18.87 14.52 -3.72
CA VAL A 33 -18.92 13.13 -3.25
C VAL A 33 -18.04 12.95 -2.00
N ASN A 34 -16.81 13.48 -2.01
CA ASN A 34 -15.93 13.42 -0.86
C ASN A 34 -16.50 14.14 0.37
N LEU A 35 -17.15 15.29 0.17
CA LEU A 35 -17.83 16.01 1.26
C LEU A 35 -18.98 15.17 1.84
N GLN A 36 -19.78 14.54 1.00
CA GLN A 36 -20.87 13.66 1.44
C GLN A 36 -20.34 12.45 2.20
N ILE A 37 -19.25 11.83 1.72
CA ILE A 37 -18.58 10.72 2.43
C ILE A 37 -18.13 11.19 3.82
N GLN A 38 -17.49 12.36 3.94
CA GLN A 38 -17.06 12.89 5.23
C GLN A 38 -18.23 13.18 6.18
N GLN A 39 -19.34 13.72 5.67
CA GLN A 39 -20.54 13.95 6.47
C GLN A 39 -21.14 12.63 6.98
N GLN A 40 -21.19 11.59 6.14
CA GLN A 40 -21.65 10.26 6.56
C GLN A 40 -20.70 9.63 7.58
N MET A 41 -19.38 9.71 7.35
CA MET A 41 -18.38 9.23 8.31
C MET A 41 -18.48 9.93 9.68
N ALA A 42 -18.82 11.22 9.71
CA ALA A 42 -19.01 11.96 10.96
C ALA A 42 -20.28 11.55 11.71
N GLN A 43 -21.30 11.04 11.01
CA GLN A 43 -22.54 10.53 11.62
C GLN A 43 -22.43 9.06 12.05
N MET A 44 -21.55 8.30 11.40
CA MET A 44 -21.31 6.90 11.75
C MET A 44 -20.58 6.78 13.10
N PRO A 45 -20.91 5.76 13.91
CA PRO A 45 -20.12 5.46 15.10
C PRO A 45 -18.68 5.13 14.69
N ALA A 46 -17.72 5.44 15.57
CA ALA A 46 -16.32 5.10 15.34
C ALA A 46 -16.21 3.58 15.10
N PRO A 47 -15.54 3.14 14.02
CA PRO A 47 -15.44 1.73 13.72
C PRO A 47 -14.63 1.02 14.80
N ASP A 48 -15.06 -0.19 15.16
CA ASP A 48 -14.30 -1.06 16.04
C ASP A 48 -13.03 -1.52 15.30
N MET A 49 -11.89 -0.93 15.67
CA MET A 49 -10.61 -1.16 15.01
C MET A 49 -10.12 -2.60 15.16
N ASP A 50 -10.48 -3.24 16.27
CA ASP A 50 -10.12 -4.63 16.54
C ASP A 50 -10.88 -5.57 15.59
N GLN A 51 -12.16 -5.30 15.35
CA GLN A 51 -12.98 -6.07 14.40
C GLN A 51 -12.65 -5.75 12.94
N TYR A 52 -12.39 -4.49 12.61
CA TYR A 52 -12.03 -4.07 11.24
C TYR A 52 -10.71 -4.68 10.77
N LEU A 53 -9.73 -4.85 11.66
CA LEU A 53 -8.42 -5.40 11.32
C LEU A 53 -8.28 -6.91 11.61
N ALA A 54 -9.30 -7.55 12.22
CA ALA A 54 -9.26 -8.96 12.63
C ALA A 54 -8.97 -9.93 11.48
N PHE A 55 -9.30 -9.57 10.24
CA PHE A 55 -9.06 -10.42 9.06
C PHE A 55 -7.61 -10.38 8.56
N LEU A 56 -6.80 -9.39 8.99
CA LEU A 56 -5.38 -9.36 8.69
C LEU A 56 -4.64 -10.26 9.69
N PRO A 57 -3.71 -11.12 9.22
CA PRO A 57 -2.85 -11.85 10.14
C PRO A 57 -2.01 -10.84 10.94
N PRO A 58 -1.78 -11.08 12.24
CA PRO A 58 -0.90 -10.21 13.02
C PRO A 58 0.49 -10.21 12.37
N PRO A 59 1.13 -9.04 12.23
CA PRO A 59 2.46 -8.98 11.65
C PRO A 59 3.41 -9.91 12.42
N PRO A 60 4.28 -10.67 11.74
CA PRO A 60 5.24 -11.54 12.39
C PRO A 60 6.36 -10.69 12.98
N LEU A 61 6.06 -9.94 14.05
CA LEU A 61 7.08 -9.25 14.83
C LEU A 61 7.77 -10.29 15.70
N GLY A 62 8.76 -10.98 15.11
CA GLY A 62 9.82 -11.66 15.86
C GLY A 62 10.76 -10.66 16.54
N LEU A 63 10.26 -9.49 16.96
CA LEU A 63 11.04 -8.50 17.65
C LEU A 63 11.25 -8.98 19.08
N GLU A 64 12.52 -9.12 19.45
CA GLU A 64 12.89 -9.41 20.82
C GLU A 64 12.25 -8.35 21.73
N ALA A 65 11.53 -8.79 22.77
CA ALA A 65 10.81 -7.89 23.69
C ALA A 65 11.71 -6.81 24.32
N LYS A 66 13.04 -7.00 24.29
CA LYS A 66 14.05 -6.03 24.72
C LYS A 66 14.15 -4.82 23.77
N GLU A 67 14.13 -5.03 22.46
CA GLU A 67 14.21 -3.95 21.47
C GLU A 67 12.94 -3.11 21.48
N MET A 68 11.77 -3.73 21.62
CA MET A 68 10.51 -2.99 21.78
C MET A 68 10.53 -2.10 23.03
N LYS A 69 11.05 -2.60 24.15
CA LYS A 69 11.21 -1.80 25.39
C LYS A 69 12.19 -0.64 25.20
N ARG A 70 13.30 -0.84 24.48
CA ARG A 70 14.29 0.21 24.18
C ARG A 70 13.68 1.31 23.30
N VAL A 71 12.96 0.94 22.25
CA VAL A 71 12.27 1.87 21.34
C VAL A 71 11.16 2.63 22.07
N ALA A 72 10.35 1.94 22.89
CA ALA A 72 9.33 2.58 23.71
C ALA A 72 9.92 3.58 24.72
N ALA A 73 11.13 3.31 25.22
CA ALA A 73 11.87 4.22 26.08
C ALA A 73 12.61 5.34 25.32
N GLY A 74 12.53 5.39 23.98
CA GLY A 74 13.20 6.40 23.16
C GLY A 74 14.72 6.34 23.20
N VAL A 75 15.29 5.21 23.63
CA VAL A 75 16.74 5.07 23.81
C VAL A 75 17.40 4.75 22.46
N ALA A 76 18.28 5.64 22.02
CA ALA A 76 19.08 5.44 20.82
C ALA A 76 19.89 4.13 20.91
N LEU A 77 20.09 3.47 19.76
CA LEU A 77 20.87 2.23 19.72
C LEU A 77 22.33 2.58 20.05
N ASP A 78 22.97 1.77 20.90
CA ASP A 78 24.39 1.96 21.16
C ASP A 78 25.17 1.73 19.87
N ALA A 79 25.89 2.76 19.42
CA ALA A 79 26.57 2.74 18.13
C ALA A 79 27.73 1.74 18.17
N ILE A 80 28.03 1.12 17.03
CA ILE A 80 29.22 0.27 16.88
C ILE A 80 30.46 1.06 17.34
N ASN A 81 31.16 0.54 18.35
CA ASN A 81 32.35 1.21 18.88
C ASN A 81 33.52 1.10 17.89
N VAL A 82 33.70 2.15 17.08
CA VAL A 82 34.78 2.24 16.08
C VAL A 82 36.15 2.50 16.73
N ASN A 83 36.17 2.98 17.97
CA ASN A 83 37.42 3.28 18.68
C ASN A 83 38.23 2.03 19.01
N LYS A 84 37.59 0.85 19.07
CA LYS A 84 38.25 -0.45 19.29
C LYS A 84 39.29 -0.80 18.23
N TYR A 85 39.10 -0.32 17.00
CA TYR A 85 40.00 -0.61 15.87
C TYR A 85 40.98 0.53 15.57
N ARG A 86 40.87 1.64 16.31
CA ARG A 86 41.74 2.80 16.14
C ARG A 86 42.96 2.66 17.03
N VAL A 87 44.14 2.70 16.43
CA VAL A 87 45.39 2.84 17.17
C VAL A 87 45.55 4.31 17.54
N ALA A 88 45.23 4.65 18.79
CA ALA A 88 45.45 5.98 19.34
C ALA A 88 46.18 5.86 20.68
N PRO A 89 47.10 6.79 21.00
CA PRO A 89 47.67 6.87 22.33
C PRO A 89 46.55 7.20 23.35
N PRO A 90 46.71 6.79 24.62
CA PRO A 90 45.74 7.15 25.66
C PRO A 90 45.61 8.67 25.74
N THR A 91 44.38 9.17 25.85
CA THR A 91 44.08 10.60 25.81
C THR A 91 44.83 11.32 26.93
N THR A 92 45.48 12.45 26.63
CA THR A 92 46.23 13.25 27.61
C THR A 92 45.35 13.70 28.79
N GLY A 93 44.04 13.81 28.59
CA GLY A 93 43.04 14.06 29.64
C GLY A 93 42.78 12.89 30.58
N LEU A 94 42.93 11.62 30.15
CA LEU A 94 42.89 10.46 31.05
C LEU A 94 44.18 10.36 31.86
N LEU A 95 45.33 10.59 31.23
CA LEU A 95 46.63 10.56 31.92
C LEU A 95 46.79 11.67 32.98
N LYS A 96 46.12 12.82 32.80
CA LYS A 96 46.15 13.95 33.75
C LYS A 96 45.07 13.90 34.83
N LYS A 97 43.93 13.22 34.59
CA LYS A 97 42.82 13.14 35.56
C LYS A 97 43.08 12.12 36.68
N THR A 98 43.87 11.10 36.41
CA THR A 98 44.25 10.07 37.39
C THR A 98 45.66 10.35 37.88
N GLN A 99 45.79 11.01 39.03
CA GLN A 99 47.07 11.13 39.75
C GLN A 99 47.56 9.75 40.25
N ASP A 100 46.74 8.71 40.12
CA ASP A 100 47.09 7.32 40.43
C ASP A 100 47.99 6.71 39.34
N PRO A 101 49.23 6.31 39.67
CA PRO A 101 50.16 5.68 38.74
C PRO A 101 49.60 4.39 38.11
N GLN A 102 48.76 3.67 38.84
CA GLN A 102 48.19 2.39 38.42
C GLN A 102 47.19 2.55 37.27
N ALA A 103 46.34 3.58 37.31
CA ALA A 103 45.40 3.87 36.23
C ALA A 103 46.10 4.35 34.95
N GLN A 104 47.27 4.99 35.07
CA GLN A 104 48.09 5.35 33.91
C GLN A 104 48.69 4.10 33.23
N VAL A 105 49.20 3.15 34.02
CA VAL A 105 49.69 1.86 33.52
C VAL A 105 48.58 1.08 32.83
N GLU A 106 47.38 1.06 33.40
CA GLU A 106 46.21 0.41 32.78
C GLU A 106 45.81 1.06 31.45
N ALA A 107 45.80 2.40 31.36
CA ALA A 107 45.49 3.10 30.11
C ALA A 107 46.50 2.79 28.98
N TRP A 108 47.80 2.70 29.31
CA TRP A 108 48.84 2.28 28.37
C TRP A 108 48.73 0.80 28.00
N SER A 109 48.38 -0.07 28.95
CA SER A 109 48.12 -1.49 28.70
C SER A 109 46.95 -1.67 27.72
N MET A 110 45.86 -0.95 27.94
CA MET A 110 44.70 -0.95 27.03
C MET A 110 45.06 -0.44 25.63
N ALA A 111 45.81 0.66 25.53
CA ALA A 111 46.26 1.19 24.24
C ALA A 111 47.18 0.20 23.50
N THR A 112 48.07 -0.48 24.23
CA THR A 112 48.96 -1.50 23.68
C THR A 112 48.17 -2.72 23.20
N ASN A 113 47.18 -3.16 23.97
CA ASN A 113 46.30 -4.26 23.58
C ASN A 113 45.49 -3.90 22.32
N ASN A 114 44.96 -2.67 22.23
CA ASN A 114 44.27 -2.18 21.04
C ASN A 114 45.20 -2.15 19.82
N ALA A 115 46.46 -1.75 19.99
CA ALA A 115 47.46 -1.77 18.92
C ALA A 115 47.75 -3.20 18.42
N LYS A 116 47.90 -4.17 19.33
CA LYS A 116 48.06 -5.60 18.97
C LYS A 116 46.86 -6.10 18.17
N VAL A 117 45.65 -5.81 18.65
CA VAL A 117 44.42 -6.16 17.94
C VAL A 117 44.39 -5.54 16.54
N ALA A 118 44.75 -4.26 16.40
CA ALA A 118 44.77 -3.59 15.11
C ALA A 118 45.79 -4.20 14.12
N ILE A 119 46.96 -4.65 14.60
CA ILE A 119 47.95 -5.35 13.76
C ILE A 119 47.36 -6.65 13.21
N GLU A 120 46.75 -7.48 14.06
CA GLU A 120 46.12 -8.73 13.63
C GLU A 120 45.00 -8.49 12.60
N TYR A 121 44.21 -7.41 12.76
CA TYR A 121 43.23 -7.00 11.77
C TYR A 121 43.87 -6.59 10.44
N GLN A 122 45.00 -5.87 10.44
CA GLN A 122 45.68 -5.51 9.19
C GLN A 122 46.28 -6.75 8.51
N THR A 123 46.87 -7.68 9.26
CA THR A 123 47.36 -8.95 8.72
C THR A 123 46.23 -9.74 8.05
N SER A 124 45.09 -9.88 8.74
CA SER A 124 43.89 -10.52 8.20
C SER A 124 43.35 -9.79 6.96
N ARG A 125 43.39 -8.45 6.96
CA ARG A 125 42.98 -7.63 5.81
C ARG A 125 43.87 -7.87 4.60
N ILE A 126 45.18 -7.97 4.76
CA ILE A 126 46.11 -8.28 3.67
C ILE A 126 45.75 -9.63 3.06
N LEU A 127 45.59 -10.66 3.88
CA LEU A 127 45.18 -12.00 3.41
C LEU A 127 43.84 -11.94 2.65
N ASN A 128 42.85 -11.22 3.17
CA ASN A 128 41.56 -11.03 2.50
C ASN A 128 41.69 -10.31 1.15
N LEU A 129 42.55 -9.29 1.07
CA LEU A 129 42.83 -8.55 -0.17
C LEU A 129 43.56 -9.44 -1.20
N GLU A 130 44.49 -10.28 -0.76
CA GLU A 130 45.14 -11.27 -1.63
C GLU A 130 44.14 -12.28 -2.19
N MET A 131 43.22 -12.78 -1.35
CA MET A 131 42.12 -13.65 -1.81
C MET A 131 41.19 -12.93 -2.78
N LEU A 132 40.84 -11.68 -2.51
CA LEU A 132 40.02 -10.86 -3.40
C LEU A 132 40.73 -10.61 -4.74
N ASN A 133 42.03 -10.32 -4.73
CA ASN A 133 42.80 -10.11 -5.95
C ASN A 133 42.85 -11.39 -6.81
N LYS A 134 43.00 -12.56 -6.18
CA LYS A 134 43.06 -13.86 -6.85
C LYS A 134 41.71 -14.31 -7.41
N TYR A 135 40.62 -14.17 -6.65
CA TYR A 135 39.33 -14.80 -6.98
C TYR A 135 38.19 -13.82 -7.22
N GLY A 136 38.36 -12.54 -6.86
CA GLY A 136 37.29 -11.54 -6.84
C GLY A 136 36.66 -11.31 -8.20
N ALA A 137 37.47 -11.11 -9.24
CA ALA A 137 36.96 -10.86 -10.60
C ALA A 137 36.11 -12.03 -11.13
N ASN A 138 36.57 -13.27 -10.95
CA ASN A 138 35.84 -14.46 -11.41
C ASN A 138 34.57 -14.68 -10.60
N ARG A 139 34.63 -14.53 -9.28
CA ARG A 139 33.46 -14.64 -8.40
C ARG A 139 32.43 -13.55 -8.70
N TRP A 140 32.87 -12.32 -9.01
CA TRP A 140 32.00 -11.23 -9.40
C TRP A 140 31.27 -11.52 -10.72
N LYS A 141 31.97 -12.02 -11.74
CA LYS A 141 31.35 -12.43 -13.01
C LYS A 141 30.27 -13.50 -12.81
N LEU A 142 30.56 -14.52 -11.98
CA LEU A 142 29.57 -15.53 -11.63
C LEU A 142 28.36 -14.93 -10.92
N HIS A 143 28.61 -14.04 -9.94
CA HIS A 143 27.55 -13.34 -9.23
C HIS A 143 26.66 -12.52 -10.16
N VAL A 144 27.25 -11.77 -11.09
CA VAL A 144 26.51 -11.02 -12.13
C VAL A 144 25.67 -11.97 -12.99
N GLY A 145 26.20 -13.14 -13.39
CA GLY A 145 25.43 -14.14 -14.12
C GLY A 145 24.20 -14.65 -13.35
N VAL A 146 24.37 -14.91 -12.05
CA VAL A 146 23.24 -15.30 -11.17
C VAL A 146 22.23 -14.16 -11.03
N MET A 147 22.70 -12.92 -10.82
CA MET A 147 21.83 -11.76 -10.70
C MET A 147 21.03 -11.49 -11.98
N ASN A 148 21.64 -11.64 -13.16
CA ASN A 148 20.94 -11.55 -14.44
C ASN A 148 19.86 -12.63 -14.56
N GLY A 149 20.17 -13.88 -14.18
CA GLY A 149 19.17 -14.95 -14.20
C GLY A 149 18.00 -14.71 -13.23
N ILE A 150 18.25 -14.07 -12.07
CA ILE A 150 17.19 -13.65 -11.13
C ILE A 150 16.37 -12.50 -11.74
N HIS A 151 17.04 -11.52 -12.34
CA HIS A 151 16.38 -10.40 -13.01
C HIS A 151 15.43 -10.90 -14.11
N ASP A 152 15.88 -11.81 -14.97
CA ASP A 152 15.08 -12.32 -16.08
C ASP A 152 13.84 -13.08 -15.58
N LYS A 153 13.97 -13.82 -14.48
CA LYS A 153 12.82 -14.46 -13.81
C LYS A 153 11.81 -13.44 -13.31
N PHE A 154 12.24 -12.41 -12.59
CA PHE A 154 11.33 -11.38 -12.11
C PHE A 154 10.71 -10.56 -13.25
N ALA A 155 11.45 -10.32 -14.33
CA ALA A 155 10.92 -9.66 -15.51
C ALA A 155 9.80 -10.50 -16.17
N MET A 156 10.00 -11.82 -16.26
CA MET A 156 8.98 -12.76 -16.76
C MET A 156 7.75 -12.82 -15.85
N GLU A 157 7.93 -12.93 -14.53
CA GLU A 157 6.83 -12.93 -13.55
C GLU A 157 6.04 -11.61 -13.60
N LEU A 158 6.71 -10.48 -13.76
CA LEU A 158 6.08 -9.18 -13.91
C LEU A 158 5.25 -9.10 -15.20
N ASP A 159 5.80 -9.58 -16.32
CA ASP A 159 5.08 -9.60 -17.60
C ASP A 159 3.85 -10.50 -17.52
N GLN A 160 3.98 -11.69 -16.93
CA GLN A 160 2.85 -12.58 -16.69
C GLN A 160 1.78 -11.90 -15.82
N SER A 161 2.16 -11.26 -14.71
CA SER A 161 1.22 -10.56 -13.84
C SER A 161 0.50 -9.41 -14.58
N LYS A 162 1.21 -8.66 -15.43
CA LYS A 162 0.59 -7.63 -16.28
C LYS A 162 -0.42 -8.23 -17.26
N GLN A 163 -0.07 -9.32 -17.93
CA GLN A 163 -0.98 -10.01 -18.84
C GLN A 163 -2.24 -10.52 -18.10
N GLU A 164 -2.10 -11.04 -16.89
CA GLU A 164 -3.22 -11.45 -16.04
C GLU A 164 -4.11 -10.26 -15.65
N CYS A 165 -3.51 -9.12 -15.26
CA CYS A 165 -4.23 -7.88 -14.99
C CYS A 165 -4.98 -7.38 -16.23
N ASP A 166 -4.32 -7.37 -17.39
CA ASP A 166 -4.91 -6.92 -18.65
C ASP A 166 -6.04 -7.83 -19.10
N ALA A 167 -5.91 -9.16 -18.96
CA ALA A 167 -6.97 -10.10 -19.25
C ALA A 167 -8.22 -9.82 -18.39
N VAL A 168 -8.03 -9.53 -17.11
CA VAL A 168 -9.13 -9.15 -16.21
C VAL A 168 -9.75 -7.82 -16.63
N ASN A 169 -8.94 -6.82 -16.97
CA ASN A 169 -9.41 -5.50 -17.41
C ASN A 169 -10.19 -5.57 -18.72
N VAL A 170 -9.72 -6.36 -19.70
CA VAL A 170 -10.40 -6.61 -20.97
C VAL A 170 -11.74 -7.29 -20.71
N LYS A 171 -11.77 -8.33 -19.87
CA LYS A 171 -13.02 -9.01 -19.50
C LYS A 171 -14.03 -8.05 -18.85
N ARG A 172 -13.58 -7.24 -17.87
CA ARG A 172 -14.43 -6.21 -17.23
C ARG A 172 -14.98 -5.22 -18.25
N LYS A 173 -14.14 -4.72 -19.16
CA LYS A 173 -14.56 -3.77 -20.21
C LYS A 173 -15.63 -4.38 -21.11
N GLN A 174 -15.45 -5.62 -21.55
CA GLN A 174 -16.45 -6.32 -22.38
C GLN A 174 -17.78 -6.50 -21.65
N GLU A 175 -17.76 -6.94 -20.38
CA GLU A 175 -18.96 -7.09 -19.56
C GLU A 175 -19.70 -5.76 -19.37
N GLN A 176 -18.97 -4.67 -19.08
CA GLN A 176 -19.58 -3.35 -18.91
C GLN A 176 -20.17 -2.81 -20.22
N LEU A 177 -19.51 -2.99 -21.37
CA LEU A 177 -20.05 -2.57 -22.66
C LEU A 177 -21.35 -3.30 -23.01
N LEU A 178 -21.39 -4.62 -22.82
CA LEU A 178 -22.59 -5.44 -23.06
C LEU A 178 -23.76 -5.01 -22.16
N ASN A 179 -23.48 -4.68 -20.89
CA ASN A 179 -24.51 -4.23 -19.95
C ASN A 179 -24.95 -2.79 -20.22
N ALA A 180 -24.05 -1.91 -20.66
CA ALA A 180 -24.37 -0.53 -21.02
C ALA A 180 -25.39 -0.45 -22.16
N ASP A 181 -25.25 -1.29 -23.19
CA ASP A 181 -26.21 -1.34 -24.29
C ASP A 181 -27.60 -1.79 -23.83
N LYS A 182 -27.66 -2.76 -22.91
CA LYS A 182 -28.92 -3.19 -22.28
C LYS A 182 -29.54 -2.06 -21.45
N LEU A 183 -28.74 -1.37 -20.63
CA LEU A 183 -29.20 -0.24 -19.80
C LEU A 183 -29.75 0.90 -20.65
N ARG A 184 -29.04 1.29 -21.72
CA ARG A 184 -29.52 2.29 -22.68
C ARG A 184 -30.80 1.86 -23.40
N GLY A 185 -30.94 0.57 -23.69
CA GLY A 185 -32.18 -0.01 -24.22
C GLY A 185 -33.35 0.14 -23.25
N LEU A 186 -33.15 -0.25 -21.98
CA LEU A 186 -34.15 -0.14 -20.92
C LEU A 186 -34.51 1.32 -20.63
N GLN A 187 -33.54 2.23 -20.61
CA GLN A 187 -33.76 3.66 -20.42
C GLN A 187 -34.64 4.23 -21.54
N ARG A 188 -34.31 3.95 -22.81
CA ARG A 188 -35.15 4.37 -23.95
C ARG A 188 -36.57 3.83 -23.84
N ARG A 189 -36.72 2.55 -23.46
CA ARG A 189 -38.05 1.94 -23.28
C ARG A 189 -38.82 2.59 -22.14
N ARG A 190 -38.15 2.88 -21.02
CA ARG A 190 -38.74 3.59 -19.88
C ARG A 190 -39.21 4.98 -20.29
N ASP A 191 -38.38 5.75 -21.00
CA ASP A 191 -38.73 7.09 -21.45
C ASP A 191 -39.88 7.06 -22.47
N GLU A 192 -39.92 6.07 -23.36
CA GLU A 192 -41.04 5.85 -24.29
C GLU A 192 -42.35 5.55 -23.54
N LEU A 193 -42.31 4.66 -22.55
CA LEU A 193 -43.48 4.33 -21.73
C LEU A 193 -43.97 5.53 -20.93
N VAL A 194 -43.07 6.32 -20.34
CA VAL A 194 -43.44 7.56 -19.63
C VAL A 194 -44.14 8.53 -20.57
N ARG A 195 -43.61 8.75 -21.78
CA ARG A 195 -44.26 9.62 -22.78
C ARG A 195 -45.62 9.09 -23.20
N LYS A 196 -45.74 7.78 -23.42
CA LYS A 196 -47.03 7.15 -23.75
C LYS A 196 -48.07 7.34 -22.65
N THR A 197 -47.69 7.14 -21.38
CA THR A 197 -48.58 7.39 -20.25
C THR A 197 -49.02 8.85 -20.19
N GLN A 198 -48.10 9.80 -20.36
CA GLN A 198 -48.42 11.24 -20.41
C GLN A 198 -49.38 11.59 -21.56
N HIS A 199 -49.17 11.00 -22.74
CA HIS A 199 -50.09 11.21 -23.87
C HIS A 199 -51.48 10.65 -23.61
N ILE A 200 -51.58 9.48 -22.96
CA ILE A 200 -52.85 8.87 -22.58
C ILE A 200 -53.56 9.74 -21.54
N GLU A 201 -52.86 10.18 -20.49
CA GLU A 201 -53.40 11.07 -19.45
C GLU A 201 -53.97 12.35 -20.06
N SER A 202 -53.21 13.01 -20.94
CA SER A 202 -53.67 14.22 -21.62
C SER A 202 -54.90 13.98 -22.52
N ALA A 203 -54.94 12.85 -23.24
CA ALA A 203 -56.10 12.49 -24.06
C ALA A 203 -57.34 12.20 -23.21
N CYS A 204 -57.18 11.50 -22.08
CA CYS A 204 -58.24 11.25 -21.11
C CYS A 204 -58.78 12.56 -20.53
N GLU A 205 -57.93 13.51 -20.15
CA GLU A 205 -58.36 14.83 -19.65
C GLU A 205 -59.17 15.62 -20.68
N VAL A 206 -58.83 15.54 -21.97
CA VAL A 206 -59.60 16.18 -23.05
C VAL A 206 -60.96 15.51 -23.18
N LEU A 207 -61.01 14.17 -23.22
CA LEU A 207 -62.26 13.42 -23.32
C LEU A 207 -63.16 13.64 -22.09
N GLU A 208 -62.61 13.70 -20.89
CA GLU A 208 -63.37 13.99 -19.67
C GLU A 208 -63.99 15.39 -19.69
N ARG A 209 -63.25 16.40 -20.19
CA ARG A 209 -63.79 17.74 -20.38
C ARG A 209 -64.95 17.75 -21.39
N GLU A 210 -64.81 17.02 -22.49
CA GLU A 210 -65.86 16.92 -23.49
C GLU A 210 -67.10 16.19 -22.96
N VAL A 211 -66.92 15.08 -22.25
CA VAL A 211 -68.03 14.36 -21.59
C VAL A 211 -68.73 15.25 -20.56
N LYS A 212 -68.00 16.04 -19.78
CA LYS A 212 -68.59 17.01 -18.85
C LYS A 212 -69.43 18.06 -19.59
N ARG A 213 -68.92 18.62 -20.70
CA ARG A 213 -69.63 19.59 -21.55
C ARG A 213 -70.94 19.02 -22.11
N LEU A 214 -70.89 17.82 -22.68
CA LEU A 214 -72.05 17.15 -23.25
C LEU A 214 -73.10 16.77 -22.20
N LYS A 215 -72.68 16.45 -20.96
CA LYS A 215 -73.59 16.19 -19.84
C LYS A 215 -74.32 17.45 -19.38
N THR A 216 -73.64 18.60 -19.34
CA THR A 216 -74.28 19.88 -19.02
C THR A 216 -75.24 20.36 -20.12
N GLU A 217 -74.99 20.03 -21.39
CA GLU A 217 -75.89 20.38 -22.51
C GLU A 217 -77.14 19.47 -22.60
N ASN A 218 -77.09 18.24 -22.06
CA ASN A 218 -78.20 17.28 -22.09
C ASN A 218 -78.98 17.17 -20.76
N GLN A 219 -78.73 18.04 -19.79
CA GLN A 219 -79.57 18.17 -18.61
C GLN A 219 -80.73 19.15 -18.93
N PRO A 220 -82.00 18.72 -18.77
CA PRO A 220 -83.17 19.54 -19.09
C PRO A 220 -83.32 20.78 -18.20
#